data_AF-A0A522ES86-F1
#
_entry.id   AF-A0A522ES86-F1
#
_cell.length_a   1.000
_cell.length_b   1.000
_cell.length_c   1.000
_cell.angle_alpha   90.00
_cell.angle_beta   90.00
_cell.angle_gamma   90.00
#
_symmetry.space_group_name_H-M   'P 1'
#
loop_
_entity.id
_entity.type
_entity.pdbx_description
1 polymer ?
#
loop_
_entity_poly.entity_id
_entity_poly.type
_entity_poly.pdbx_seq_one_letter_code
_entity_poly.pdbx_strand_id
1 'polypeptide(L)'
;MKTVGIIGGLGPETTSEFYLEIIFGCFSKNREVRPPILIWNVPLLYQIERDLLMKSEGEERYIPYLQDAARKLEKAGADFLVMPCNSLHIFIDEIRNSVSIPVLSI
;
A
#
# COMPACT_ATOMS: atom_id res chain seq x y z
N MET A 1 -13.36 15.49 0.88
CA MET A 1 -12.80 14.30 1.57
C MET A 1 -11.49 13.96 0.90
N LYS A 2 -10.53 13.40 1.64
CA LYS A 2 -9.26 12.92 1.05
C LYS A 2 -9.43 11.48 0.53
N THR A 3 -8.80 11.18 -0.60
CA THR A 3 -8.71 9.85 -1.22
C THR A 3 -7.48 9.11 -0.67
N VAL A 4 -7.69 7.91 -0.13
CA VAL A 4 -6.58 7.06 0.31
C VAL A 4 -6.12 6.17 -0.85
N GLY A 5 -4.80 6.09 -1.05
CA GLY A 5 -4.16 5.12 -1.92
C GLY A 5 -3.56 3.97 -1.10
N ILE A 6 -3.92 2.73 -1.43
CA ILE A 6 -3.43 1.52 -0.77
C ILE A 6 -2.44 0.82 -1.70
N ILE A 7 -1.16 0.78 -1.32
CA ILE A 7 -0.15 -0.07 -1.94
C ILE A 7 -0.38 -1.49 -1.41
N GLY A 8 -1.14 -2.29 -2.17
CA GLY A 8 -1.61 -3.61 -1.75
C GLY A 8 -1.04 -4.75 -2.58
N GLY A 9 -1.56 -5.96 -2.39
CA GLY A 9 -1.13 -7.16 -3.11
C GLY A 9 0.15 -7.81 -2.56
N LEU A 10 0.72 -7.26 -1.48
CA LEU A 10 1.85 -7.79 -0.73
C LEU A 10 1.35 -8.76 0.37
N GLY A 11 0.42 -9.63 -0.03
CA GLY A 11 -0.59 -10.23 0.84
C GLY A 11 -2.00 -9.76 0.42
N PRO A 12 -2.62 -10.40 -0.59
CA PRO A 12 -3.95 -10.03 -1.07
C PRO A 12 -5.05 -10.11 0.01
N GLU A 13 -4.95 -11.09 0.91
CA GLU A 13 -5.85 -11.28 2.05
C GLU A 13 -5.75 -10.08 3.01
N THR A 14 -4.53 -9.72 3.41
CA THR A 14 -4.29 -8.56 4.28
C THR A 14 -4.76 -7.25 3.65
N THR A 15 -4.55 -7.09 2.34
CA THR A 15 -5.05 -5.93 1.60
C THR A 15 -6.59 -5.85 1.64
N SER A 16 -7.26 -7.00 1.49
CA SER A 16 -8.72 -7.10 1.50
C SER A 16 -9.29 -6.81 2.89
N GLU A 17 -8.66 -7.36 3.94
CA GLU A 17 -9.03 -7.11 5.33
C GLU A 17 -8.87 -5.64 5.69
N PHE A 18 -7.72 -5.04 5.36
CA PHE A 18 -7.46 -3.63 5.63
C PHE A 18 -8.46 -2.69 4.91
N TYR A 19 -8.86 -3.02 3.68
CA TYR A 19 -9.94 -2.29 3.00
C TYR A 19 -11.26 -2.36 3.79
N LEU A 20 -11.65 -3.54 4.28
CA LEU A 20 -12.86 -3.71 5.06
C LEU A 20 -12.80 -2.95 6.39
N GLU A 21 -11.64 -2.97 7.06
CA GLU A 21 -11.41 -2.21 8.30
C GLU A 21 -11.57 -0.71 8.09
N ILE A 22 -11.04 -0.15 6.99
CA ILE A 22 -11.24 1.26 6.64
C ILE A 22 -12.74 1.55 6.46
N ILE A 23 -13.45 0.71 5.70
CA ILE A 23 -14.87 0.93 5.41
C ILE A 23 -15.70 0.88 6.70
N PHE A 24 -15.51 -0.13 7.54
CA PHE A 24 -16.27 -0.27 8.79
C PHE A 24 -15.86 0.78 9.83
N GLY A 25 -14.57 1.11 9.92
CA GLY A 25 -14.05 2.15 10.79
C GLY A 25 -14.53 3.55 10.39
N CYS A 26 -14.69 3.83 9.09
CA CYS A 26 -15.32 5.06 8.62
C CYS A 26 -16.82 5.06 8.88
N PHE A 27 -17.52 3.96 8.61
CA PHE A 27 -18.97 3.85 8.82
C PHE A 27 -19.37 4.09 10.29
N SER A 28 -18.56 3.60 11.25
CA SER A 28 -18.81 3.82 12.67
C SER A 28 -18.68 5.30 13.08
N LYS A 29 -17.93 6.11 12.32
CA LYS A 29 -17.73 7.55 12.56
C LYS A 29 -18.64 8.44 11.73
N ASN A 30 -18.95 8.04 10.50
CA ASN A 30 -19.79 8.77 9.55
C ASN A 30 -20.61 7.77 8.72
N ARG A 31 -21.93 7.82 8.86
CA ARG A 31 -22.88 6.89 8.24
C ARG A 31 -23.47 7.38 6.91
N GLU A 32 -23.09 8.56 6.46
CA GLU A 32 -23.68 9.20 5.27
C GLU A 32 -22.93 8.83 3.98
N VAL A 33 -21.60 8.71 4.05
CA VAL A 33 -20.76 8.57 2.85
C VAL A 33 -19.63 7.56 3.08
N ARG A 34 -19.21 6.85 2.01
CA ARG A 34 -18.01 6.01 2.03
C ARG A 34 -16.77 6.84 1.69
N PRO A 35 -15.59 6.52 2.26
CA PRO A 35 -14.35 7.15 1.82
C PRO A 35 -14.00 6.75 0.38
N PRO A 36 -13.42 7.67 -0.42
CA PRO A 36 -12.83 7.31 -1.70
C PRO A 36 -11.50 6.56 -1.47
N ILE A 37 -11.35 5.42 -2.15
CA ILE A 37 -10.22 4.49 -1.99
C ILE A 37 -9.71 4.09 -3.38
N LEU A 38 -8.39 4.16 -3.57
CA LEU A 38 -7.67 3.56 -4.68
C LEU A 38 -6.81 2.43 -4.15
N ILE A 39 -6.88 1.25 -4.77
CA ILE A 39 -6.04 0.10 -4.38
C ILE A 39 -5.22 -0.30 -5.61
N TRP A 40 -3.90 -0.39 -5.43
CA TRP A 40 -3.01 -0.94 -6.45
C TRP A 40 -2.46 -2.27 -5.96
N ASN A 41 -2.86 -3.36 -6.62
CA ASN A 41 -2.28 -4.67 -6.38
C ASN A 41 -0.92 -4.74 -7.07
N VAL A 42 0.17 -4.65 -6.29
CA VAL A 42 1.53 -4.65 -6.79
C VAL A 42 1.78 -5.94 -7.62
N PRO A 43 2.14 -5.83 -8.91
CA PRO A 43 2.37 -6.99 -9.77
C PRO A 43 3.78 -7.56 -9.54
N LEU A 44 4.05 -8.01 -8.31
CA LEU A 44 5.33 -8.56 -7.91
C LEU A 44 5.56 -9.93 -8.57
N LEU A 45 6.80 -10.20 -8.99
CA LEU A 45 7.17 -11.54 -9.44
C LEU A 45 7.17 -12.51 -8.24
N TYR A 46 6.44 -13.62 -8.35
CA TYR A 46 6.41 -14.67 -7.32
C TYR A 46 7.79 -15.18 -6.91
N GLN A 47 8.79 -15.11 -7.79
CA GLN A 47 10.16 -15.49 -7.42
C GLN A 47 10.75 -14.57 -6.34
N ILE A 48 10.53 -13.25 -6.44
CA ILE A 48 11.03 -12.28 -5.46
C ILE A 48 10.37 -12.54 -4.11
N GLU A 49 9.06 -12.80 -4.10
CA GLU A 49 8.31 -13.16 -2.90
C GLU A 49 8.82 -14.45 -2.25
N ARG A 50 9.01 -15.51 -3.04
CA ARG A 50 9.54 -16.78 -2.53
C ARG A 50 10.94 -16.64 -1.95
N ASP A 51 11.81 -15.86 -2.58
CA ASP A 51 13.17 -15.65 -2.08
C ASP A 51 13.15 -14.93 -0.73
N LEU A 52 12.30 -13.92 -0.56
CA LEU A 52 12.13 -13.24 0.73
C LEU A 52 11.59 -14.21 1.80
N LEU A 53 10.52 -14.95 1.50
CA LEU A 53 9.86 -15.83 2.46
C LEU A 53 10.69 -17.06 2.88
N MET A 54 11.48 -17.62 1.95
CA MET A 54 12.19 -18.88 2.17
C MET A 54 13.66 -18.71 2.50
N LYS A 55 14.28 -17.61 2.06
CA LYS A 55 15.72 -17.36 2.22
C LYS A 55 16.02 -16.11 3.03
N SER A 56 15.02 -15.26 3.31
CA SER A 56 15.21 -13.96 3.93
C SER A 56 16.17 -13.06 3.13
N GLU A 57 16.10 -13.13 1.79
CA GLU A 57 17.01 -12.42 0.89
C GLU A 57 16.27 -11.66 -0.21
N GLY A 58 16.84 -10.51 -0.60
CA GLY A 58 16.42 -9.76 -1.77
C GLY A 58 15.16 -8.92 -1.58
N GLU A 59 14.94 -8.45 -0.35
CA GLU A 59 13.91 -7.48 0.03
C GLU A 59 14.02 -6.17 -0.76
N GLU A 60 15.24 -5.73 -1.08
CA GLU A 60 15.51 -4.53 -1.88
C GLU A 60 14.94 -4.61 -3.30
N ARG A 61 14.67 -5.82 -3.80
CA ARG A 61 14.03 -6.03 -5.11
C ARG A 61 12.57 -5.59 -5.14
N TYR A 62 11.95 -5.35 -3.98
CA TYR A 62 10.61 -4.78 -3.88
C TYR A 62 10.58 -3.28 -4.17
N ILE A 63 11.64 -2.55 -3.83
CA ILE A 63 11.71 -1.08 -3.93
C ILE A 63 11.17 -0.54 -5.27
N PRO A 64 11.62 -1.01 -6.46
CA PRO A 64 11.12 -0.47 -7.73
C PRO A 64 9.61 -0.69 -7.92
N TYR A 65 9.05 -1.80 -7.42
CA TYR A 65 7.62 -2.09 -7.48
C TYR A 65 6.82 -1.20 -6.54
N LEU A 66 7.32 -0.98 -5.32
CA LEU A 66 6.66 -0.13 -4.31
C LEU A 66 6.64 1.34 -4.76
N GLN A 67 7.75 1.84 -5.30
CA GLN A 67 7.84 3.19 -5.84
C GLN A 67 6.94 3.40 -7.07
N ASP A 68 6.88 2.41 -7.97
CA ASP A 68 5.99 2.46 -9.13
C ASP A 68 4.51 2.45 -8.73
N ALA A 69 4.14 1.61 -7.75
CA ALA A 69 2.79 1.60 -7.18
C ALA A 69 2.44 2.95 -6.54
N ALA A 70 3.34 3.53 -5.76
CA ALA A 70 3.15 4.83 -5.13
C ALA A 70 2.90 5.94 -6.16
N ARG A 71 3.75 6.03 -7.19
CA ARG A 71 3.58 7.00 -8.30
C ARG A 71 2.28 6.79 -9.08
N LYS A 72 1.86 5.55 -9.29
CA LYS A 72 0.59 5.23 -9.96
C LYS A 72 -0.61 5.69 -9.15
N LEU A 73 -0.61 5.44 -7.85
CA LEU A 73 -1.67 5.88 -6.94
C LEU A 73 -1.73 7.41 -6.83
N GLU A 74 -0.59 8.08 -6.71
CA GLU A 74 -0.50 9.55 -6.76
C GLU A 74 -1.08 10.10 -8.07
N LYS A 75 -0.65 9.57 -9.21
CA LYS A 75 -1.16 9.96 -10.54
C LYS A 75 -2.66 9.68 -10.71
N ALA A 76 -3.18 8.65 -10.04
CA ALA A 76 -4.59 8.29 -10.05
C ALA A 76 -5.45 9.18 -9.13
N GLY A 77 -4.84 10.08 -8.34
CA GLY A 77 -5.53 11.05 -7.50
C GLY A 77 -5.63 10.67 -6.02
N ALA A 78 -4.74 9.83 -5.52
CA ALA A 78 -4.61 9.63 -4.08
C ALA A 78 -4.07 10.92 -3.41
N ASP A 79 -4.64 11.29 -2.26
CA ASP A 79 -4.17 12.42 -1.44
C ASP A 79 -3.11 12.02 -0.41
N PHE A 80 -3.05 10.72 -0.08
CA PHE A 80 -2.05 10.11 0.78
C PHE A 80 -2.01 8.60 0.55
N LEU A 81 -0.91 7.96 0.95
CA LEU A 81 -0.66 6.55 0.76
C LEU A 81 -0.52 5.79 2.08
N VAL A 82 -0.92 4.52 2.05
CA VAL A 82 -0.74 3.51 3.11
C VAL A 82 -0.32 2.18 2.48
N MET A 83 0.41 1.36 3.24
CA MET A 83 0.84 0.03 2.82
C MET A 83 0.60 -0.97 3.97
N PRO A 84 -0.42 -1.85 3.92
CA PRO A 84 -0.71 -2.79 5.00
C PRO A 84 0.26 -3.99 4.96
N CYS A 85 1.56 -3.74 5.15
CA CYS A 85 2.61 -4.76 5.14
C CYS A 85 3.78 -4.36 6.06
N ASN A 86 3.87 -4.96 7.25
CA ASN A 86 4.89 -4.62 8.25
C ASN A 86 6.33 -4.78 7.71
N SER A 87 6.64 -5.92 7.10
CA SER A 87 8.02 -6.28 6.74
C SER A 87 8.66 -5.32 5.75
N LEU A 88 7.87 -4.71 4.87
CA LEU A 88 8.38 -3.80 3.83
C LEU A 88 8.43 -2.33 4.27
N HIS A 89 8.03 -2.01 5.53
CA HIS A 89 8.18 -0.66 6.07
C HIS A 89 9.63 -0.22 6.24
N ILE A 90 10.59 -1.14 6.19
CA ILE A 90 12.02 -0.80 6.11
C ILE A 90 12.32 0.09 4.90
N PHE A 91 11.50 0.04 3.84
CA PHE A 91 11.65 0.85 2.63
C PHE A 91 10.72 2.08 2.58
N ILE A 92 10.16 2.48 3.73
CA ILE A 92 9.17 3.57 3.76
C ILE A 92 9.73 4.88 3.24
N ASP A 93 11.01 5.15 3.48
CA ASP A 93 11.64 6.39 3.04
C ASP A 93 11.92 6.39 1.53
N GLU A 94 12.26 5.25 0.94
CA GLU A 94 12.37 5.06 -0.50
C GLU A 94 11.03 5.26 -1.21
N ILE A 95 9.92 4.84 -0.58
CA ILE A 95 8.56 5.08 -1.08
C ILE A 95 8.24 6.58 -0.96
N ARG A 96 8.47 7.20 0.20
CA ARG A 96 8.24 8.64 0.44
C ARG A 96 8.99 9.51 -0.55
N ASN A 97 10.25 9.19 -0.81
CA ASN A 97 11.11 9.93 -1.74
C ASN A 97 10.66 9.78 -3.21
N SER A 98 9.72 8.88 -3.52
CA SER A 98 9.25 8.62 -4.88
C SER A 98 7.96 9.37 -5.26
N VAL A 99 7.30 10.04 -4.30
CA VAL A 99 6.03 10.75 -4.46
C VAL A 99 6.05 12.08 -3.70
N SER A 100 5.11 12.98 -4.02
CA SER A 100 4.94 14.26 -3.32
C SER A 100 3.86 14.23 -2.23
N ILE A 101 2.96 13.24 -2.28
CA ILE A 101 1.91 13.04 -1.28
C ILE A 101 2.41 12.28 -0.03
N PRO A 102 1.80 12.50 1.16
CA PRO A 102 2.20 11.82 2.37
C PRO A 102 2.07 10.30 2.28
N VAL A 103 3.08 9.58 2.76
CA VAL A 103 3.03 8.12 2.95
C VAL A 103 3.03 7.84 4.44
N LEU A 104 1.90 7.35 4.94
CA LEU A 104 1.69 7.07 6.35
C LEU A 104 2.24 5.68 6.67
N SER A 105 3.01 5.60 7.76
CA SER A 105 3.44 4.33 8.34
C SER A 105 2.34 3.80 9.25
N ILE A 106 2.20 2.48 9.31
CA ILE A 106 1.50 1.80 10.40
C ILE A 106 2.37 1.71 11.65
#